data_AF-A0A3P6GCJ1-F1
#
_entry.id   AF-A0A3P6GCJ1-F1
#
_cell.length_a   1.000
_cell.length_b   1.000
_cell.length_c   1.000
_cell.angle_alpha   90.00
_cell.angle_beta   90.00
_cell.angle_gamma   90.00
#
_symmetry.space_group_name_H-M   'P 1'
#
loop_
_entity.id
_entity.type
_entity.pdbx_description
1 polymer ?
#
loop_
_entity_poly.entity_id
_entity_poly.type
_entity_poly.pdbx_seq_one_letter_code
_entity_poly.pdbx_strand_id
1 'polypeptide(L)'
;MVLIVQVSEADNSLPLDIHNQVFQLVEKGNQAFIASRFEEAISNYSKANSVKPLDPVVLTNRSAAYIRFGQYLKQRSASISEYRPLNGFDMSMLGELALKDADKVTNIQSSSVKSYITKACALMLV
;
A
#
# COMPACT_ATOMS: atom_id res chain seq x y z
N MET A 1 -20.41 -6.69 4.64
CA MET A 1 -20.66 -5.31 5.08
C MET A 1 -19.36 -4.52 4.91
N VAL A 2 -19.16 -3.88 3.75
CA VAL A 2 -18.00 -2.99 3.52
C VAL A 2 -18.57 -1.58 3.43
N LEU A 3 -18.66 -0.93 4.59
CA LEU A 3 -19.07 0.46 4.71
C LEU A 3 -17.86 1.36 4.42
N ILE A 4 -18.03 2.16 3.36
CA ILE A 4 -17.58 3.54 3.10
C ILE A 4 -16.57 4.09 4.12
N VAL A 5 -15.41 4.57 3.65
CA VAL A 5 -14.58 5.52 4.41
C VAL A 5 -14.51 6.82 3.62
N GLN A 6 -14.93 7.87 4.33
CA GLN A 6 -15.27 9.20 3.88
C GLN A 6 -14.13 9.93 3.16
N VAL A 7 -14.53 10.70 2.15
CA VAL A 7 -13.73 11.76 1.53
C VAL A 7 -13.29 12.72 2.64
N SER A 8 -11.98 12.76 2.89
CA SER A 8 -11.36 13.72 3.83
C SER A 8 -11.52 15.14 3.28
N GLU A 9 -12.09 16.05 4.06
CA GLU A 9 -12.43 17.45 3.71
C GLU A 9 -11.24 18.37 3.33
N ALA A 10 -10.03 17.83 3.12
CA ALA A 10 -8.89 18.56 2.56
C ALA A 10 -8.88 18.59 1.01
N ASP A 11 -9.92 18.04 0.38
CA ASP A 11 -9.94 17.64 -1.04
C ASP A 11 -10.23 18.76 -2.05
N ASN A 12 -10.49 20.02 -1.63
CA ASN A 12 -11.10 21.00 -2.53
C ASN A 12 -10.15 21.98 -3.23
N SER A 13 -8.82 21.75 -3.17
CA SER A 13 -7.80 22.63 -3.76
C SER A 13 -7.10 22.06 -4.99
N LEU A 14 -7.33 20.79 -5.32
CA LEU A 14 -6.74 20.10 -6.46
C LEU A 14 -7.74 20.07 -7.63
N PRO A 15 -7.29 20.18 -8.89
CA PRO A 15 -8.17 20.05 -10.03
C PRO A 15 -8.89 18.70 -10.02
N LEU A 16 -10.19 18.68 -10.35
CA LEU A 16 -11.03 17.47 -10.39
C LEU A 16 -10.38 16.29 -11.15
N ASP A 17 -9.61 16.61 -12.19
CA ASP A 17 -8.87 15.63 -12.99
C ASP A 17 -7.84 14.83 -12.17
N ILE A 18 -7.17 15.49 -11.21
CA ILE A 18 -6.21 14.84 -10.32
C ILE A 18 -6.89 13.87 -9.36
N HIS A 19 -8.05 14.24 -8.79
CA HIS A 19 -8.82 13.33 -7.94
C HIS A 19 -9.25 12.08 -8.70
N ASN A 20 -9.76 12.26 -9.93
CA ASN A 20 -10.16 11.16 -10.80
C ASN A 20 -8.96 10.26 -11.16
N GLN A 21 -7.81 10.86 -11.47
CA GLN A 21 -6.58 10.12 -11.78
C GLN A 21 -6.12 9.27 -10.58
N VAL A 22 -6.06 9.86 -9.38
CA VAL A 22 -5.69 9.15 -8.15
C VAL A 22 -6.68 8.03 -7.86
N PHE A 23 -7.98 8.29 -7.99
CA PHE A 23 -9.03 7.30 -7.80
C PHE A 23 -8.85 6.09 -8.72
N GLN A 24 -8.65 6.31 -10.03
CA GLN A 24 -8.44 5.23 -11.00
C GLN A 24 -7.19 4.42 -10.71
N LEU A 25 -6.09 5.08 -10.29
CA LEU A 25 -4.85 4.39 -9.91
C LEU A 25 -5.06 3.53 -8.66
N VAL A 26 -5.76 4.06 -7.65
CA VAL A 26 -6.10 3.31 -6.44
C VAL A 26 -7.00 2.12 -6.77
N GLU A 27 -7.99 2.29 -7.65
CA GLU A 27 -8.90 1.21 -8.05
C GLU A 27 -8.15 0.08 -8.78
N LYS A 28 -7.27 0.42 -9.74
CA LYS A 28 -6.38 -0.57 -10.40
C LYS A 28 -5.48 -1.28 -9.39
N GLY A 29 -4.93 -0.52 -8.43
CA GLY A 29 -4.14 -1.09 -7.34
C GLY A 29 -4.94 -2.08 -6.49
N ASN A 30 -6.19 -1.76 -6.16
CA ASN A 30 -7.08 -2.62 -5.39
C ASN A 30 -7.40 -3.91 -6.15
N GLN A 31 -7.71 -3.82 -7.45
CA GLN A 31 -7.98 -4.97 -8.31
C GLN A 31 -6.77 -5.91 -8.39
N ALA A 32 -5.57 -5.35 -8.59
CA ALA A 32 -4.32 -6.12 -8.60
C ALA A 32 -4.06 -6.77 -7.23
N PHE A 33 -4.30 -6.05 -6.14
CA PHE A 33 -4.12 -6.55 -4.78
C PHE A 33 -5.06 -7.73 -4.47
N ILE A 34 -6.34 -7.65 -4.86
CA ILE A 34 -7.29 -8.76 -4.71
C ILE A 34 -6.85 -9.98 -5.51
N ALA A 35 -6.29 -9.77 -6.70
CA ALA A 35 -5.74 -10.82 -7.54
C ALA A 35 -4.36 -11.34 -7.09
N SER A 36 -3.86 -10.94 -5.91
CA SER A 36 -2.51 -11.26 -5.39
C SER A 36 -1.36 -10.85 -6.32
N ARG A 37 -1.59 -9.90 -7.23
CA ARG A 37 -0.59 -9.30 -8.12
C ARG A 37 0.07 -8.13 -7.40
N PHE A 38 0.85 -8.44 -6.36
CA PHE A 38 1.34 -7.42 -5.42
C PHE A 38 2.29 -6.39 -6.04
N GLU A 39 3.18 -6.79 -6.96
CA GLU A 39 4.05 -5.85 -7.69
C GLU A 39 3.24 -4.81 -8.48
N GLU A 40 2.18 -5.25 -9.16
CA GLU A 40 1.28 -4.38 -9.92
C GLU A 40 0.49 -3.46 -8.99
N ALA A 41 0.02 -3.98 -7.85
CA ALA A 41 -0.65 -3.18 -6.83
C ALA A 41 0.27 -2.07 -6.29
N ILE A 42 1.51 -2.43 -5.89
CA ILE A 42 2.53 -1.49 -5.42
C ILE A 42 2.84 -0.43 -6.48
N SER A 43 2.95 -0.82 -7.75
CA SER A 43 3.21 0.10 -8.86
C SER A 43 2.09 1.14 -9.01
N ASN A 44 0.82 0.70 -9.01
CA ASN A 44 -0.33 1.59 -9.14
C ASN A 44 -0.45 2.54 -7.93
N TYR A 45 -0.29 2.04 -6.70
CA TYR A 45 -0.30 2.92 -5.52
C TYR A 45 0.90 3.87 -5.49
N SER A 46 2.06 3.47 -5.99
CA SER A 46 3.22 4.36 -6.09
C SER A 46 2.98 5.49 -7.06
N LYS A 47 2.36 5.21 -8.22
CA LYS A 47 1.91 6.24 -9.16
C LYS A 47 0.89 7.18 -8.51
N ALA A 48 -0.10 6.64 -7.78
CA ALA A 48 -1.08 7.46 -7.05
C ALA A 48 -0.39 8.37 -6.03
N ASN A 49 0.60 7.87 -5.30
CA ASN A 49 1.37 8.64 -4.32
C ASN A 49 2.28 9.70 -4.97
N SER A 50 2.73 9.50 -6.21
CA SER A 50 3.45 10.53 -6.97
C SER A 50 2.53 11.67 -7.40
N VAL A 51 1.25 11.38 -7.67
CA VAL A 51 0.25 12.37 -8.05
C VAL A 51 -0.28 13.14 -6.82
N LYS A 52 -0.66 12.42 -5.76
CA LYS A 52 -1.11 13.00 -4.48
C LYS A 52 -0.27 12.43 -3.33
N PRO A 53 0.90 13.03 -3.05
CA PRO A 53 1.74 12.63 -1.93
C PRO A 53 1.00 12.78 -0.61
N LEU A 54 1.33 11.94 0.36
CA LEU A 54 0.78 11.97 1.72
C LEU A 54 -0.73 11.73 1.83
N ASP A 55 -1.39 11.27 0.76
CA ASP A 55 -2.76 10.80 0.86
C ASP A 55 -2.83 9.56 1.78
N PRO A 56 -3.57 9.61 2.92
CA PRO A 56 -3.58 8.52 3.89
C PRO A 56 -4.14 7.22 3.32
N VAL A 57 -5.06 7.28 2.36
CA VAL A 57 -5.65 6.09 1.73
C VAL A 57 -4.61 5.43 0.85
N VAL A 58 -3.91 6.20 0.02
CA VAL A 58 -2.84 5.68 -0.86
C VAL A 58 -1.70 5.07 -0.03
N LEU A 59 -1.23 5.76 1.00
CA LEU A 59 -0.15 5.27 1.87
C LEU A 59 -0.57 4.00 2.62
N THR A 60 -1.79 3.95 3.15
CA THR A 60 -2.31 2.75 3.83
C THR A 60 -2.39 1.56 2.90
N ASN A 61 -2.92 1.75 1.69
CA ASN A 61 -3.07 0.67 0.71
C ASN A 61 -1.71 0.19 0.19
N ARG A 62 -0.76 1.10 -0.01
CA ARG A 62 0.61 0.73 -0.41
C ARG A 62 1.35 -0.02 0.69
N SER A 63 1.26 0.43 1.94
CA SER A 63 1.81 -0.28 3.11
C SER A 63 1.22 -1.70 3.22
N ALA A 64 -0.10 -1.84 3.09
CA ALA A 64 -0.75 -3.15 3.08
C ALA A 64 -0.29 -4.05 1.93
N ALA A 65 -0.03 -3.49 0.75
CA ALA A 65 0.49 -4.23 -0.40
C ALA A 65 1.90 -4.78 -0.14
N TYR A 66 2.81 -3.97 0.44
CA TYR A 66 4.13 -4.43 0.87
C TYR A 66 4.03 -5.55 1.91
N ILE A 67 3.15 -5.39 2.91
CA ILE A 67 2.98 -6.40 3.96
C ILE A 67 2.53 -7.74 3.37
N ARG A 68 1.51 -7.71 2.51
CA ARG A 68 0.98 -8.92 1.89
C ARG A 68 1.97 -9.56 0.93
N PHE A 69 2.78 -8.75 0.24
CA PHE A 69 3.84 -9.29 -0.59
C PHE A 69 4.91 -10.00 0.26
N GLY A 70 5.36 -9.38 1.35
CA GLY A 70 6.32 -10.00 2.28
C GLY A 70 5.79 -11.33 2.83
N GLN A 71 4.53 -11.38 3.26
CA GLN A 71 3.89 -12.62 3.71
C GLN A 71 3.82 -13.70 2.62
N TYR A 72 3.53 -13.31 1.38
CA TYR A 72 3.57 -14.21 0.24
C TYR A 72 4.98 -14.75 -0.02
N LEU A 73 6.01 -13.90 0.09
CA LEU A 73 7.41 -14.33 -0.02
C LEU A 73 7.80 -15.32 1.07
N LYS A 74 7.32 -15.13 2.31
CA LYS A 74 7.55 -16.06 3.43
C LYS A 74 7.10 -17.49 3.13
N GLN A 75 6.00 -17.62 2.39
CA GLN A 75 5.34 -18.89 2.09
C GLN A 75 5.78 -19.47 0.75
N ARG A 76 6.64 -18.75 0.00
CA ARG A 76 7.10 -19.15 -1.32
C ARG A 76 8.09 -20.31 -1.21
N SER A 77 7.88 -21.37 -1.99
CA SER A 77 8.80 -22.51 -2.07
C SER A 77 10.03 -22.20 -2.94
N ALA A 78 11.10 -22.98 -2.78
CA ALA A 78 12.30 -22.87 -3.60
C ALA A 78 12.00 -22.98 -5.11
N SER A 79 11.16 -23.92 -5.52
CA SER A 79 10.78 -24.14 -6.93
C SER A 79 10.12 -22.91 -7.57
N ILE A 80 9.26 -22.20 -6.83
CA ILE A 80 8.62 -20.99 -7.33
C ILE A 80 9.65 -19.85 -7.46
N SER A 81 10.63 -19.79 -6.55
CA SER A 81 11.72 -18.82 -6.61
C SER A 81 12.69 -19.07 -7.77
N GLU A 82 12.93 -20.33 -8.15
CA GLU A 82 13.70 -20.69 -9.35
C GLU A 82 12.98 -20.28 -10.64
N TYR A 83 11.68 -20.59 -10.73
CA TYR A 83 10.89 -20.25 -11.92
C TYR A 83 10.68 -18.75 -12.10
N ARG A 84 10.54 -18.00 -10.99
CA ARG A 84 10.32 -16.56 -11.01
C ARG A 84 11.19 -15.87 -9.96
N PRO A 85 12.30 -15.22 -10.36
CA PRO A 85 13.16 -14.48 -9.44
C PRO A 85 12.47 -13.24 -8.87
N LEU A 86 12.93 -12.78 -7.71
CA LEU A 86 12.28 -11.72 -6.93
C LEU A 86 12.58 -10.29 -7.42
N ASN A 87 13.31 -10.11 -8.52
CA ASN A 87 13.64 -8.79 -9.08
C ASN A 87 14.21 -7.78 -8.05
N GLY A 88 14.95 -8.27 -7.04
CA GLY A 88 15.53 -7.43 -5.99
C GLY A 88 14.61 -7.15 -4.79
N PHE A 89 13.39 -7.68 -4.75
CA PHE A 89 12.55 -7.62 -3.56
C PHE A 89 12.91 -8.73 -2.58
N ASP A 90 13.15 -8.36 -1.33
CA ASP A 90 13.23 -9.29 -0.21
C ASP A 90 12.26 -8.88 0.91
N MET A 91 12.07 -9.78 1.87
CA MET A 91 11.12 -9.58 2.98
C MET A 91 11.48 -8.37 3.84
N SER A 92 12.77 -8.15 4.12
CA SER A 92 13.23 -7.06 4.97
C SER A 92 12.95 -5.71 4.30
N MET A 93 13.32 -5.58 3.02
CA MET A 93 13.05 -4.39 2.22
C MET A 93 11.55 -4.06 2.17
N LEU A 94 10.69 -5.06 1.98
CA LEU A 94 9.24 -4.87 1.99
C LEU A 94 8.72 -4.44 3.37
N GLY A 95 9.28 -4.98 4.46
CA GLY A 95 8.98 -4.57 5.82
C GLY A 95 9.32 -3.10 6.09
N GLU A 96 10.53 -2.68 5.71
CA GLU A 96 10.99 -1.29 5.87
C GLU A 96 10.13 -0.30 5.07
N LEU A 97 9.80 -0.63 3.81
CA LEU A 97 8.93 0.19 2.98
C LEU A 97 7.51 0.29 3.55
N ALA A 98 6.97 -0.81 4.07
CA ALA A 98 5.67 -0.82 4.73
C ALA A 98 5.67 0.07 5.97
N LEU A 99 6.72 -0.02 6.79
CA LEU A 99 6.86 0.75 8.03
C LEU A 99 6.96 2.26 7.73
N LYS A 100 7.76 2.63 6.73
CA LYS A 100 7.92 4.02 6.28
C LYS A 100 6.58 4.67 5.91
N ASP A 101 5.70 3.95 5.22
CA ASP A 101 4.38 4.46 4.87
C ASP A 101 3.44 4.47 6.08
N ALA A 102 3.47 3.43 6.92
CA ALA A 102 2.66 3.37 8.14
C ALA A 102 3.00 4.49 9.14
N ASP A 103 4.27 4.87 9.25
CA ASP A 103 4.71 5.99 10.07
C ASP A 103 4.15 7.32 9.58
N LYS A 104 4.17 7.57 8.27
CA LYS A 104 3.55 8.76 7.68
C LYS A 104 2.05 8.81 7.97
N VAL A 105 1.35 7.68 7.81
CA VAL A 105 -0.09 7.61 8.11
C VAL A 105 -0.35 7.87 9.60
N THR A 106 0.47 7.32 10.50
CA THR A 106 0.34 7.54 11.95
C THR A 106 0.56 9.02 12.30
N ASN A 107 1.51 9.69 11.64
CA ASN A 107 1.76 11.11 11.86
C ASN A 107 0.62 12.01 11.34
N ILE A 108 -0.08 11.60 10.28
CA ILE A 108 -1.23 12.34 9.73
C ILE A 108 -2.52 12.02 10.49
N GLN A 109 -2.72 10.75 10.85
CA GLN A 109 -3.91 10.21 11.49
C GLN A 109 -3.57 9.53 12.82
N SER A 110 -3.06 10.31 13.77
CA SER A 110 -2.57 9.79 15.05
C SER A 110 -3.65 9.23 15.98
N SER A 111 -4.93 9.42 15.67
CA SER A 111 -6.06 8.84 16.41
C SER A 111 -6.65 7.59 15.74
N SER A 112 -6.17 7.21 14.55
CA SER A 112 -6.75 6.11 13.78
C SER A 112 -6.22 4.76 14.24
N VAL A 113 -7.08 3.91 14.81
CA VAL A 113 -6.71 2.52 15.18
C VAL A 113 -6.11 1.76 13.99
N LYS A 114 -6.58 2.03 12.77
CA LYS A 114 -6.11 1.39 11.53
C LYS A 114 -4.64 1.73 11.21
N SER A 115 -4.18 2.94 11.52
CA SER A 115 -2.79 3.34 11.28
C SER A 115 -1.84 2.54 12.16
N TYR A 116 -2.18 2.38 13.44
CA TYR A 116 -1.43 1.56 14.39
C TYR A 116 -1.44 0.07 14.05
N ILE A 117 -2.57 -0.49 13.62
CA ILE A 117 -2.64 -1.89 13.18
C ILE A 117 -1.70 -2.11 11.98
N THR A 118 -1.75 -1.22 10.99
CA THR A 118 -0.91 -1.34 9.79
C THR A 118 0.58 -1.25 10.16
N LYS A 119 0.94 -0.33 11.07
CA LYS A 119 2.30 -0.20 11.61
C LYS A 119 2.77 -1.44 12.35
N ALA A 120 1.93 -2.00 13.23
CA ALA A 120 2.23 -3.25 13.94
C ALA A 120 2.45 -4.42 12.97
N CYS A 121 1.62 -4.52 11.92
CA CYS A 121 1.81 -5.54 10.89
C CYS A 121 3.09 -5.36 10.07
N ALA A 122 3.51 -4.12 9.80
CA ALA A 122 4.79 -3.86 9.14
C ALA A 122 5.98 -4.30 10.00
N LEU A 123 5.94 -4.03 11.31
CA LEU A 123 6.99 -4.44 12.26
C LEU A 123 7.17 -5.96 12.36
N MET A 124 6.14 -6.76 12.07
CA MET A 124 6.27 -8.23 12.05
C MET A 124 7.07 -8.78 10.86
N LEU A 125 7.40 -7.94 9.88
CA LEU A 125 8.17 -8.32 8.68
C LEU A 125 9.63 -7.87 8.73
N VAL A 126 10.00 -7.02 9.68
CA VAL A 126 11.36 -6.52 9.92
C VAL A 126 12.06 -7.39 10.95
#